data_AF-A0A380DU16-F1
#
_entry.id   AF-A0A380DU16-F1
#
_cell.length_a   1.000
_cell.length_b   1.000
_cell.length_c   1.000
_cell.angle_alpha   90.00
_cell.angle_beta   90.00
_cell.angle_gamma   90.00
#
_symmetry.space_group_name_H-M   'P 1'
#
loop_
_entity.id
_entity.type
_entity.pdbx_description
1 polymer ?
#
loop_
_entity_poly.entity_id
_entity_poly.type
_entity_poly.pdbx_seq_one_letter_code
_entity_poly.pdbx_strand_id
1 'polypeptide(L)'
;MKTKAEQLDQAMERLINGIQDKDQVKQSVNFTDADPEKQTAYNNAVTAAENIINQANGTNANQSQVEAVLSTVTTTKQALNGDRKVTDAKNNANQTLSTLDNLNNAQKGAVTGNINQAHTVAEVTQAIQTAQELNTAMGNLKNSLNDKDTTLGSQNFADADPEKKNAYNEAVRNAENILNKSTGTNVSKDQVEAAMNQVNTTKAALNGTQNLEKAKQHANTAIDGLSHLTNAQKDALKQLVQQSTTVAEAQR
;
A
#
# COMPACT_ATOMS: atom_id res chain seq x y z
N MET A 1 -42.43 31.47 -46.03
CA MET A 1 -41.18 32.04 -45.47
C MET A 1 -41.23 32.16 -43.95
N LYS A 2 -42.30 32.70 -43.37
CA LYS A 2 -42.50 32.81 -41.91
C LYS A 2 -42.23 31.49 -41.16
N THR A 3 -42.77 30.38 -41.65
CA THR A 3 -42.61 29.04 -41.04
C THR A 3 -41.19 28.49 -41.08
N LYS A 4 -40.39 28.78 -42.13
CA LYS A 4 -39.00 28.31 -42.23
C LYS A 4 -38.07 29.07 -41.29
N ALA A 5 -38.33 30.37 -41.11
CA ALA A 5 -37.59 31.19 -40.16
C ALA A 5 -37.90 30.76 -38.72
N GLU A 6 -39.18 30.55 -38.39
CA GLU A 6 -39.61 30.04 -37.08
C GLU A 6 -39.03 28.65 -36.77
N GLN A 7 -38.96 27.74 -37.75
CA GLN A 7 -38.36 26.42 -37.58
C GLN A 7 -36.85 26.47 -37.33
N LEU A 8 -36.13 27.33 -38.06
CA LEU A 8 -34.70 27.53 -37.87
C LEU A 8 -34.41 28.15 -36.49
N ASP A 9 -35.19 29.15 -36.09
CA ASP A 9 -35.10 29.81 -34.78
C ASP A 9 -35.26 28.80 -33.63
N GLN A 10 -36.28 27.93 -33.71
CA GLN A 10 -36.46 26.84 -32.76
C GLN A 10 -35.30 25.82 -32.76
N ALA A 11 -34.70 25.53 -33.92
CA ALA A 11 -33.54 24.64 -34.00
C ALA A 11 -32.30 25.26 -33.33
N MET A 12 -32.11 26.58 -33.51
CA MET A 12 -31.04 27.35 -32.87
C MET A 12 -31.21 27.40 -31.36
N GLU A 13 -32.43 27.65 -30.87
CA GLU A 13 -32.74 27.60 -29.44
C GLU A 13 -32.38 26.23 -28.82
N ARG A 14 -32.76 25.13 -29.49
CA ARG A 14 -32.37 23.78 -29.05
C ARG A 14 -30.85 23.58 -29.04
N LEU A 15 -30.13 24.11 -30.03
CA LEU A 15 -28.66 24.03 -30.08
C LEU A 15 -28.00 24.79 -28.92
N ILE A 16 -28.48 26.01 -28.63
CA ILE A 16 -28.03 26.83 -27.48
C ILE A 16 -28.22 26.06 -26.18
N ASN A 17 -29.43 25.54 -25.94
CA ASN A 17 -29.73 24.76 -24.75
C ASN A 17 -28.89 23.48 -24.68
N GLY A 18 -28.61 22.84 -25.82
CA GLY A 18 -27.82 21.62 -25.92
C GLY A 18 -26.34 21.76 -25.51
N ILE A 19 -25.79 22.98 -25.52
CA ILE A 19 -24.42 23.26 -25.06
C ILE A 19 -24.36 24.12 -23.79
N GLN A 20 -25.50 24.41 -23.17
CA GLN A 20 -25.56 25.28 -21.99
C GLN A 20 -24.74 24.73 -20.81
N ASP A 21 -24.68 23.40 -20.66
CA ASP A 21 -23.96 22.74 -19.57
C ASP A 21 -22.53 22.30 -19.94
N LYS A 22 -21.98 22.77 -21.06
CA LYS A 22 -20.66 22.35 -21.57
C LYS A 22 -19.55 22.45 -20.52
N ASP A 23 -19.54 23.50 -19.72
CA ASP A 23 -18.48 23.75 -18.74
C ASP A 23 -18.61 22.82 -17.54
N GLN A 24 -19.84 22.46 -17.16
CA GLN A 24 -20.11 21.44 -16.14
C GLN A 24 -19.70 20.05 -16.65
N VAL A 25 -20.05 19.72 -17.91
CA VAL A 25 -19.64 18.44 -18.52
C VAL A 25 -18.12 18.32 -18.53
N LYS A 26 -17.40 19.36 -18.97
CA LYS A 26 -15.92 19.36 -19.02
C LYS A 26 -15.24 19.24 -17.66
N GLN A 27 -15.92 19.63 -16.58
CA GLN A 27 -15.44 19.47 -15.20
C GLN A 27 -15.84 18.12 -14.57
N SER A 28 -16.77 17.40 -15.18
CA SER A 28 -17.23 16.11 -14.66
C SER A 28 -16.19 15.01 -14.89
N VAL A 29 -16.17 14.04 -13.98
CA VAL A 29 -15.36 12.81 -14.12
C VAL A 29 -15.68 12.08 -15.42
N ASN A 30 -16.96 12.05 -15.80
CA ASN A 30 -17.37 11.41 -17.04
C ASN A 30 -16.66 11.98 -18.27
N PHE A 31 -16.23 13.25 -18.23
CA PHE A 31 -15.37 13.84 -19.25
C PHE A 31 -13.88 13.67 -18.94
N THR A 32 -13.41 14.06 -17.74
CA THR A 32 -11.96 14.12 -17.45
C THR A 32 -11.29 12.75 -17.53
N ASP A 33 -11.99 11.69 -17.13
CA ASP A 33 -11.49 10.32 -17.16
C ASP A 33 -11.88 9.55 -18.44
N ALA A 34 -12.68 10.17 -19.33
CA ALA A 34 -13.05 9.56 -20.60
C ALA A 34 -11.82 9.29 -21.48
N ASP A 35 -11.99 8.43 -22.49
CA ASP A 35 -10.92 8.21 -23.46
C ASP A 35 -10.57 9.52 -24.20
N PRO A 36 -9.28 9.80 -24.47
CA PRO A 36 -8.86 11.04 -25.12
C PRO A 36 -9.59 11.34 -26.44
N GLU A 37 -9.90 10.30 -27.23
CA GLU A 37 -10.64 10.51 -28.48
C GLU A 37 -12.09 10.97 -28.24
N LYS A 38 -12.73 10.54 -27.16
CA LYS A 38 -14.11 10.92 -26.80
C LYS A 38 -14.17 12.34 -26.22
N GLN A 39 -13.17 12.71 -25.42
CA GLN A 39 -13.00 14.10 -24.96
C GLN A 39 -12.83 15.05 -26.17
N THR A 40 -11.97 14.67 -27.11
CA THR A 40 -11.73 15.44 -28.34
C THR A 40 -12.99 15.55 -29.20
N ALA A 41 -13.72 14.45 -29.38
CA ALA A 41 -14.96 14.44 -30.14
C ALA A 41 -16.02 15.39 -29.54
N TYR A 42 -16.22 15.36 -28.22
CA TYR A 42 -17.13 16.27 -27.54
C TYR A 42 -16.68 17.73 -27.64
N ASN A 43 -15.39 18.01 -27.41
CA ASN A 43 -14.84 19.36 -27.57
C ASN A 43 -15.06 19.91 -28.98
N ASN A 44 -14.78 19.11 -30.02
CA ASN A 44 -14.99 19.51 -31.41
C ASN A 44 -16.48 19.77 -31.72
N ALA A 45 -17.39 18.94 -31.19
CA ALA A 45 -18.82 19.14 -31.35
C ALA A 45 -19.31 20.45 -30.70
N VAL A 46 -18.81 20.75 -29.49
CA VAL A 46 -19.10 22.01 -28.79
C VAL A 46 -18.56 23.21 -29.58
N THR A 47 -17.32 23.16 -30.07
CA THR A 47 -16.74 24.22 -30.89
C THR A 47 -17.55 24.45 -32.17
N ALA A 48 -18.02 23.37 -32.82
CA ALA A 48 -18.87 23.48 -34.00
C ALA A 48 -20.22 24.16 -33.69
N ALA A 49 -20.82 23.85 -32.53
CA ALA A 49 -22.03 24.51 -32.06
C ALA A 49 -21.80 26.00 -31.75
N GLU A 50 -20.71 26.35 -31.07
CA GLU A 50 -20.33 27.73 -30.76
C GLU A 50 -20.13 28.57 -32.04
N ASN A 51 -19.53 27.99 -33.08
CA ASN A 51 -19.36 28.64 -34.38
C ASN A 51 -20.70 28.93 -35.09
N ILE A 52 -21.73 28.13 -34.85
CA ILE A 52 -23.08 28.37 -35.39
C ILE A 52 -23.82 29.42 -34.54
N ILE A 53 -23.70 29.36 -33.22
CA ILE A 53 -24.47 30.21 -32.28
C ILE A 53 -23.97 31.66 -32.26
N ASN A 54 -22.72 31.92 -32.63
CA ASN A 54 -22.13 33.26 -32.57
C ASN A 54 -22.96 34.29 -33.37
N GLN A 55 -23.65 35.19 -32.68
CA GLN A 55 -24.56 36.15 -33.33
C GLN A 55 -23.85 37.18 -34.21
N ALA A 56 -22.58 37.46 -33.96
CA ALA A 56 -21.81 38.45 -34.72
C ALA A 56 -21.13 37.85 -35.97
N ASN A 57 -20.62 36.62 -35.85
CA ASN A 57 -19.74 36.01 -36.85
C ASN A 57 -20.08 34.54 -37.17
N GLY A 58 -21.27 34.08 -36.80
CA GLY A 58 -21.67 32.69 -36.99
C GLY A 58 -21.84 32.31 -38.46
N THR A 59 -21.67 31.02 -38.76
CA THR A 59 -21.93 30.50 -40.10
C THR A 59 -23.43 30.55 -40.42
N ASN A 60 -23.77 30.85 -41.69
CA ASN A 60 -25.16 30.82 -42.18
C ASN A 60 -25.66 29.36 -42.36
N ALA A 61 -25.77 28.63 -41.25
CA ALA A 61 -26.22 27.26 -41.21
C ALA A 61 -27.74 27.16 -41.40
N ASN A 62 -28.19 26.23 -42.25
CA ASN A 62 -29.61 25.93 -42.40
C ASN A 62 -30.12 25.00 -41.28
N GLN A 63 -31.44 24.82 -41.20
CA GLN A 63 -32.07 24.02 -40.13
C GLN A 63 -31.47 22.62 -40.00
N SER A 64 -31.26 21.91 -41.11
CA SER A 64 -30.71 20.56 -41.09
C SER A 64 -29.27 20.52 -40.59
N GLN A 65 -28.46 21.54 -40.91
CA GLN A 65 -27.09 21.66 -40.40
C GLN A 65 -27.06 21.93 -38.89
N VAL A 66 -27.96 22.81 -38.40
CA VAL A 66 -28.12 23.09 -36.97
C VAL A 66 -28.51 21.80 -36.22
N GLU A 67 -29.50 21.07 -36.73
CA GLU A 67 -29.96 19.80 -36.16
C GLU A 67 -28.87 18.72 -36.19
N ALA A 68 -28.05 18.66 -37.24
CA ALA A 68 -26.91 17.75 -37.33
C ALA A 68 -25.83 18.05 -36.27
N VAL A 69 -25.52 19.34 -36.03
CA VAL A 69 -24.56 19.73 -34.99
C VAL A 69 -25.10 19.45 -33.60
N LEU A 70 -26.39 19.74 -33.35
CA LEU A 70 -27.04 19.38 -32.08
C LEU A 70 -27.00 17.86 -31.83
N SER A 71 -27.28 17.07 -32.87
CA SER A 71 -27.17 15.60 -32.81
C SER A 71 -25.73 15.15 -32.49
N THR A 72 -24.74 15.80 -33.09
CA THR A 72 -23.31 15.51 -32.84
C THR A 72 -22.92 15.84 -31.41
N VAL A 73 -23.32 17.01 -30.87
CA VAL A 73 -23.10 17.37 -29.45
C VAL A 73 -23.74 16.33 -28.53
N THR A 74 -24.99 15.96 -28.79
CA THR A 74 -25.73 14.99 -27.96
C THR A 74 -25.05 13.62 -27.97
N THR A 75 -24.69 13.11 -29.15
CA THR A 75 -24.07 11.79 -29.31
C THR A 75 -22.67 11.74 -28.70
N THR A 76 -21.84 12.76 -28.92
CA THR A 76 -20.48 12.80 -28.36
C THR A 76 -20.48 12.99 -26.84
N LYS A 77 -21.45 13.75 -26.29
CA LYS A 77 -21.68 13.86 -24.85
C LYS A 77 -22.07 12.52 -24.23
N GLN A 78 -22.99 11.79 -24.86
CA GLN A 78 -23.40 10.44 -24.40
C GLN A 78 -22.28 9.41 -24.55
N ALA A 79 -21.37 9.59 -25.50
CA ALA A 79 -20.23 8.71 -25.70
C ALA A 79 -19.15 8.86 -24.62
N LEU A 80 -19.13 9.97 -23.87
CA LEU A 80 -18.21 10.16 -22.74
C LEU A 80 -18.36 9.02 -21.73
N ASN A 81 -17.23 8.47 -21.30
CA ASN A 81 -17.17 7.18 -20.61
C ASN A 81 -16.28 7.19 -19.36
N GLY A 82 -15.98 8.35 -18.78
CA GLY A 82 -15.17 8.45 -17.59
C GLY A 82 -15.77 7.70 -16.39
N ASP A 83 -17.09 7.80 -16.16
CA ASP A 83 -17.75 7.12 -15.03
C ASP A 83 -17.67 5.60 -15.15
N ARG A 84 -17.83 5.08 -16.38
CA ARG A 84 -17.63 3.66 -16.67
C ARG A 84 -16.19 3.24 -16.39
N LYS A 85 -15.20 4.04 -16.78
CA LYS A 85 -13.78 3.74 -16.54
C LYS A 85 -13.45 3.72 -15.05
N VAL A 86 -14.03 4.60 -14.25
CA VAL A 86 -13.91 4.54 -12.78
C VAL A 86 -14.49 3.25 -12.24
N THR A 87 -15.68 2.84 -12.71
CA THR A 87 -16.32 1.58 -12.30
C THR A 87 -15.46 0.37 -12.66
N ASP A 88 -14.95 0.33 -13.89
CA ASP A 88 -14.05 -0.74 -14.36
C ASP A 88 -12.74 -0.77 -13.55
N ALA A 89 -12.17 0.39 -13.25
CA ALA A 89 -10.99 0.51 -12.41
C ALA A 89 -11.24 -0.04 -10.99
N LYS A 90 -12.39 0.29 -10.37
CA LYS A 90 -12.74 -0.24 -9.04
C LYS A 90 -12.87 -1.76 -9.04
N ASN A 91 -13.50 -2.33 -10.06
CA ASN A 91 -13.63 -3.78 -10.21
C ASN A 91 -12.26 -4.46 -10.33
N ASN A 92 -11.40 -3.93 -11.20
CA ASN A 92 -10.03 -4.44 -11.39
C ASN A 92 -9.18 -4.30 -10.12
N ALA A 93 -9.31 -3.18 -9.40
CA ALA A 93 -8.62 -2.95 -8.14
C ALA A 93 -9.07 -3.93 -7.05
N ASN A 94 -10.37 -4.18 -6.92
CA ASN A 94 -10.89 -5.18 -5.98
C ASN A 94 -10.45 -6.61 -6.34
N GLN A 95 -10.41 -6.95 -7.63
CA GLN A 95 -9.87 -8.24 -8.09
C GLN A 95 -8.38 -8.37 -7.72
N THR A 96 -7.59 -7.31 -7.95
CA THR A 96 -6.16 -7.29 -7.58
C THR A 96 -5.98 -7.38 -6.07
N LEU A 97 -6.79 -6.65 -5.28
CA LEU A 97 -6.74 -6.69 -3.82
C LEU A 97 -7.01 -8.10 -3.27
N SER A 98 -7.88 -8.86 -3.94
CA SER A 98 -8.18 -10.23 -3.54
C SER A 98 -6.94 -11.13 -3.57
N THR A 99 -6.00 -10.91 -4.50
CA THR A 99 -4.77 -11.70 -4.67
C THR A 99 -3.61 -11.26 -3.76
N LEU A 100 -3.79 -10.17 -3.00
CA LEU A 100 -2.78 -9.69 -2.05
C LEU A 100 -2.79 -10.54 -0.77
N ASP A 101 -2.04 -11.63 -0.79
CA ASP A 101 -2.10 -12.69 0.23
C ASP A 101 -1.38 -12.41 1.54
N ASN A 102 -0.62 -11.31 1.67
CA ASN A 102 0.08 -10.97 2.91
C ASN A 102 -0.72 -10.00 3.80
N LEU A 103 -1.61 -9.19 3.23
CA LEU A 103 -2.48 -8.29 3.99
C LEU A 103 -3.41 -9.03 4.96
N ASN A 104 -3.62 -8.48 6.15
CA ASN A 104 -4.66 -8.97 7.09
C ASN A 104 -6.06 -8.44 6.69
N ASN A 105 -7.11 -8.98 7.31
CA ASN A 105 -8.49 -8.64 6.95
C ASN A 105 -8.83 -7.17 7.21
N ALA A 106 -8.30 -6.57 8.27
CA ALA A 106 -8.53 -5.16 8.58
C ALA A 106 -7.90 -4.23 7.53
N GLN A 107 -6.68 -4.55 7.08
CA GLN A 107 -6.01 -3.83 5.99
C GLN A 107 -6.76 -4.01 4.66
N LYS A 108 -7.17 -5.24 4.30
CA LYS A 108 -7.99 -5.46 3.10
C LYS A 108 -9.30 -4.66 3.16
N GLY A 109 -10.00 -4.68 4.30
CA GLY A 109 -11.22 -3.91 4.51
C GLY A 109 -11.03 -2.40 4.34
N ALA A 110 -9.94 -1.85 4.88
CA ALA A 110 -9.61 -0.44 4.71
C ALA A 110 -9.34 -0.08 3.24
N VAL A 111 -8.58 -0.91 2.51
CA VAL A 111 -8.32 -0.68 1.08
C VAL A 111 -9.60 -0.78 0.25
N THR A 112 -10.47 -1.78 0.52
CA THR A 112 -11.78 -1.87 -0.12
C THR A 112 -12.61 -0.59 0.12
N GLY A 113 -12.59 -0.07 1.35
CA GLY A 113 -13.23 1.20 1.67
C GLY A 113 -12.69 2.37 0.83
N ASN A 114 -11.36 2.46 0.66
CA ASN A 114 -10.72 3.50 -0.15
C ASN A 114 -11.06 3.37 -1.64
N ILE A 115 -11.02 2.15 -2.20
CA ILE A 115 -11.41 1.87 -3.60
C ILE A 115 -12.87 2.29 -3.83
N ASN A 116 -13.77 1.98 -2.90
CA ASN A 116 -15.19 2.32 -3.02
C ASN A 116 -15.43 3.84 -2.97
N GLN A 117 -14.70 4.56 -2.12
CA GLN A 117 -14.79 6.01 -1.97
C GLN A 117 -14.11 6.83 -3.08
N ALA A 118 -13.18 6.22 -3.83
CA ALA A 118 -12.52 6.91 -4.94
C ALA A 118 -13.51 7.39 -6.01
N HIS A 119 -13.29 8.58 -6.55
CA HIS A 119 -14.14 9.21 -7.56
C HIS A 119 -13.52 9.21 -8.95
N THR A 120 -12.21 9.04 -9.05
CA THR A 120 -11.46 9.03 -10.31
C THR A 120 -10.66 7.74 -10.49
N VAL A 121 -10.25 7.45 -11.72
CA VAL A 121 -9.37 6.32 -12.05
C VAL A 121 -8.01 6.47 -11.32
N ALA A 122 -7.52 7.71 -11.19
CA ALA A 122 -6.27 8.00 -10.51
C ALA A 122 -6.30 7.64 -9.02
N GLU A 123 -7.38 8.02 -8.31
CA GLU A 123 -7.55 7.69 -6.89
C GLU A 123 -7.68 6.17 -6.67
N VAL A 124 -8.41 5.46 -7.54
CA VAL A 124 -8.49 3.99 -7.49
C VAL A 124 -7.11 3.36 -7.69
N THR A 125 -6.34 3.87 -8.65
CA THR A 125 -4.98 3.40 -8.96
C THR A 125 -4.05 3.63 -7.77
N GLN A 126 -4.11 4.80 -7.15
CA GLN A 126 -3.31 5.12 -5.96
C GLN A 126 -3.66 4.18 -4.78
N ALA A 127 -4.95 3.92 -4.56
CA ALA A 127 -5.39 3.04 -3.47
C ALA A 127 -4.84 1.61 -3.65
N ILE A 128 -4.88 1.05 -4.86
CA ILE A 128 -4.36 -0.31 -5.10
C ILE A 128 -2.84 -0.37 -5.08
N GLN A 129 -2.14 0.67 -5.56
CA GLN A 129 -0.68 0.76 -5.47
C GLN A 129 -0.22 0.77 -4.00
N THR A 130 -0.84 1.60 -3.16
CA THR A 130 -0.54 1.62 -1.72
C THR A 130 -0.79 0.26 -1.06
N ALA A 131 -1.84 -0.46 -1.49
CA ALA A 131 -2.12 -1.80 -0.99
C ALA A 131 -1.06 -2.83 -1.40
N GLN A 132 -0.53 -2.76 -2.63
CA GLN A 132 0.55 -3.62 -3.11
C GLN A 132 1.85 -3.39 -2.36
N GLU A 133 2.19 -2.12 -2.07
CA GLU A 133 3.35 -1.78 -1.25
C GLU A 133 3.20 -2.30 0.19
N LEU A 134 2.03 -2.09 0.80
CA LEU A 134 1.74 -2.63 2.13
C LEU A 134 1.81 -4.16 2.14
N ASN A 135 1.29 -4.83 1.11
CA ASN A 135 1.36 -6.29 0.97
C ASN A 135 2.81 -6.78 0.88
N THR A 136 3.67 -6.02 0.22
CA THR A 136 5.11 -6.31 0.14
C THR A 136 5.78 -6.17 1.50
N ALA A 137 5.53 -5.07 2.22
CA ALA A 137 6.03 -4.87 3.58
C ALA A 137 5.56 -5.97 4.55
N MET A 138 4.29 -6.37 4.46
CA MET A 138 3.73 -7.48 5.25
C MET A 138 4.42 -8.82 4.94
N GLY A 139 4.74 -9.07 3.66
CA GLY A 139 5.54 -10.23 3.26
C GLY A 139 6.95 -10.21 3.85
N ASN A 140 7.59 -9.04 3.87
CA ASN A 140 8.92 -8.87 4.48
C ASN A 140 8.89 -9.07 6.00
N LEU A 141 7.87 -8.53 6.69
CA LEU A 141 7.64 -8.76 8.11
C LEU A 141 7.47 -10.26 8.40
N LYS A 142 6.67 -10.97 7.60
CA LYS A 142 6.52 -12.43 7.70
C LYS A 142 7.87 -13.14 7.57
N ASN A 143 8.66 -12.76 6.57
CA ASN A 143 9.97 -13.37 6.33
C ASN A 143 10.97 -13.11 7.47
N SER A 144 10.89 -11.95 8.16
CA SER A 144 11.75 -11.65 9.32
C SER A 144 11.55 -12.62 10.50
N LEU A 145 10.42 -13.34 10.53
CA LEU A 145 10.12 -14.33 11.55
C LEU A 145 10.50 -15.77 11.15
N ASN A 146 11.03 -15.99 9.93
CA ASN A 146 11.27 -17.35 9.42
C ASN A 146 12.24 -18.18 10.29
N ASP A 147 13.16 -17.53 11.00
CA ASP A 147 14.13 -18.20 11.88
C ASP A 147 13.88 -17.94 13.38
N LYS A 148 12.65 -17.56 13.72
CA LYS A 148 12.17 -17.39 15.09
C LYS A 148 12.51 -18.62 15.95
N ASP A 149 12.09 -19.81 15.52
CA ASP A 149 12.25 -21.02 16.34
C ASP A 149 13.72 -21.40 16.51
N THR A 150 14.54 -21.23 15.46
CA THR A 150 15.99 -21.39 15.53
C THR A 150 16.62 -20.40 16.51
N THR A 151 16.18 -19.15 16.50
CA THR A 151 16.67 -18.12 17.41
C THR A 151 16.30 -18.45 18.85
N LEU A 152 15.05 -18.82 19.13
CA LEU A 152 14.56 -19.18 20.46
C LEU A 152 15.22 -20.44 21.01
N GLY A 153 15.57 -21.39 20.14
CA GLY A 153 16.31 -22.61 20.51
C GLY A 153 17.83 -22.41 20.64
N SER A 154 18.36 -21.24 20.30
CA SER A 154 19.80 -20.99 20.31
C SER A 154 20.35 -20.74 21.71
N GLN A 155 21.61 -21.12 21.94
CA GLN A 155 22.36 -20.76 23.16
C GLN A 155 22.44 -19.23 23.32
N ASN A 156 22.59 -18.51 22.21
CA ASN A 156 22.67 -17.04 22.24
C ASN A 156 21.39 -16.42 22.82
N PHE A 157 20.23 -17.03 22.62
CA PHE A 157 18.98 -16.61 23.27
C PHE A 157 18.87 -17.15 24.70
N ALA A 158 19.22 -18.43 24.93
CA ALA A 158 19.10 -19.07 26.24
C ALA A 158 19.86 -18.29 27.34
N ASP A 159 21.11 -17.94 27.05
CA ASP A 159 22.05 -17.28 27.95
C ASP A 159 22.06 -15.73 27.82
N ALA A 160 21.21 -15.16 26.95
CA ALA A 160 21.08 -13.71 26.85
C ALA A 160 20.49 -13.11 28.12
N ASP A 161 20.74 -11.81 28.31
CA ASP A 161 20.17 -11.07 29.44
C ASP A 161 18.62 -11.13 29.40
N PRO A 162 17.95 -11.26 30.56
CA PRO A 162 16.49 -11.37 30.62
C PRO A 162 15.75 -10.24 29.87
N GLU A 163 16.26 -9.01 29.97
CA GLU A 163 15.71 -7.84 29.28
C GLU A 163 15.74 -7.99 27.75
N LYS A 164 16.82 -8.57 27.19
CA LYS A 164 17.02 -8.72 25.74
C LYS A 164 16.19 -9.88 25.19
N LYS A 165 16.05 -10.95 25.99
CA LYS A 165 15.11 -12.04 25.69
C LYS A 165 13.67 -11.53 25.64
N ASN A 166 13.27 -10.73 26.61
CA ASN A 166 11.95 -10.12 26.65
C ASN A 166 11.71 -9.19 25.48
N ALA A 167 12.69 -8.33 25.14
CA ALA A 167 12.58 -7.42 24.00
C ALA A 167 12.40 -8.17 22.67
N TYR A 168 13.16 -9.26 22.44
CA TYR A 168 12.99 -10.09 21.25
C TYR A 168 11.62 -10.78 21.22
N ASN A 169 11.20 -11.40 22.33
CA ASN A 169 9.90 -12.05 22.44
C ASN A 169 8.73 -11.06 22.20
N GLU A 170 8.83 -9.84 22.71
CA GLU A 170 7.81 -8.80 22.51
C GLU A 170 7.77 -8.34 21.05
N ALA A 171 8.93 -8.13 20.42
CA ALA A 171 9.04 -7.78 19.01
C ALA A 171 8.39 -8.85 18.11
N VAL A 172 8.69 -10.12 18.38
CA VAL A 172 8.10 -11.28 17.69
C VAL A 172 6.58 -11.29 17.88
N ARG A 173 6.10 -11.13 19.12
CA ARG A 173 4.65 -11.13 19.41
C ARG A 173 3.92 -10.00 18.69
N ASN A 174 4.51 -8.80 18.66
CA ASN A 174 3.95 -7.66 17.94
C ASN A 174 3.87 -7.94 16.43
N ALA A 175 4.94 -8.48 15.84
CA ALA A 175 4.95 -8.89 14.44
C ALA A 175 3.89 -9.96 14.13
N GLU A 176 3.75 -10.98 14.99
CA GLU A 176 2.71 -12.01 14.86
C GLU A 176 1.29 -11.44 14.95
N ASN A 177 1.07 -10.47 15.85
CA ASN A 177 -0.22 -9.78 15.96
C ASN A 177 -0.57 -9.00 14.69
N ILE A 178 0.40 -8.29 14.11
CA ILE A 178 0.22 -7.55 12.85
C ILE A 178 -0.11 -8.52 11.69
N LEU A 179 0.64 -9.62 11.60
CA LEU A 179 0.49 -10.63 10.55
C LEU A 179 -0.78 -11.48 10.68
N ASN A 180 -1.40 -11.51 11.86
CA ASN A 180 -2.59 -12.31 12.08
C ASN A 180 -3.71 -11.90 11.12
N LYS A 181 -4.16 -12.84 10.28
CA LYS A 181 -5.17 -12.57 9.25
C LYS A 181 -6.49 -12.09 9.82
N SER A 182 -6.94 -12.69 10.92
CA SER A 182 -8.28 -12.50 11.44
C SER A 182 -8.35 -11.37 12.46
N THR A 183 -7.33 -11.24 13.31
CA THR A 183 -7.32 -10.31 14.45
C THR A 183 -6.32 -9.18 14.31
N GLY A 184 -5.49 -9.18 13.27
CA GLY A 184 -4.57 -8.09 12.98
C GLY A 184 -5.33 -6.80 12.70
N THR A 185 -4.80 -5.69 13.21
CA THR A 185 -5.38 -4.36 13.02
C THR A 185 -4.93 -3.75 11.69
N ASN A 186 -5.62 -2.71 11.25
CA ASN A 186 -5.21 -1.93 10.09
C ASN A 186 -4.01 -1.04 10.46
N VAL A 187 -2.79 -1.51 10.17
CA VAL A 187 -1.55 -0.76 10.37
C VAL A 187 -0.97 -0.28 9.03
N SER A 188 -0.27 0.86 9.05
CA SER A 188 0.37 1.44 7.87
C SER A 188 1.65 0.68 7.46
N LYS A 189 2.14 0.95 6.25
CA LYS A 189 3.41 0.40 5.75
C LYS A 189 4.57 0.70 6.69
N ASP A 190 4.71 1.95 7.11
CA ASP A 190 5.78 2.38 8.02
C ASP A 190 5.72 1.66 9.37
N GLN A 191 4.52 1.39 9.89
CA GLN A 191 4.35 0.63 11.13
C GLN A 191 4.74 -0.85 10.96
N VAL A 192 4.45 -1.45 9.80
CA VAL A 192 4.89 -2.81 9.46
C VAL A 192 6.41 -2.87 9.35
N GLU A 193 7.03 -1.90 8.67
CA GLU A 193 8.48 -1.80 8.54
C GLU A 193 9.17 -1.55 9.89
N ALA A 194 8.57 -0.73 10.75
CA ALA A 194 9.06 -0.53 12.12
C ALA A 194 9.01 -1.82 12.95
N ALA A 195 7.93 -2.59 12.87
CA ALA A 195 7.83 -3.89 13.55
C ALA A 195 8.88 -4.89 13.04
N MET A 196 9.11 -4.93 11.72
CA MET A 196 10.14 -5.76 11.10
C MET A 196 11.55 -5.36 11.60
N ASN A 197 11.83 -4.06 11.62
CA ASN A 197 13.09 -3.54 12.15
C ASN A 197 13.27 -3.89 13.63
N GLN A 198 12.21 -3.82 14.44
CA GLN A 198 12.25 -4.20 15.85
C GLN A 198 12.60 -5.68 16.05
N VAL A 199 12.04 -6.58 15.23
CA VAL A 199 12.42 -8.01 15.26
C VAL A 199 13.92 -8.17 14.97
N ASN A 200 14.42 -7.53 13.93
CA ASN A 200 15.82 -7.64 13.52
C ASN A 200 16.79 -7.07 14.56
N THR A 201 16.49 -5.89 15.10
CA THR A 201 17.37 -5.22 16.07
C THR A 201 17.40 -5.95 17.40
N THR A 202 16.25 -6.40 17.92
CA THR A 202 16.19 -7.15 19.19
C THR A 202 16.84 -8.52 19.09
N LYS A 203 16.71 -9.18 17.93
CA LYS A 203 17.44 -10.41 17.64
C LYS A 203 18.95 -10.20 17.64
N ALA A 204 19.44 -9.16 16.97
CA ALA A 204 20.85 -8.83 16.92
C ALA A 204 21.40 -8.42 18.30
N ALA A 205 20.55 -7.90 19.19
CA ALA A 205 20.92 -7.53 20.54
C ALA A 205 21.12 -8.74 21.47
N LEU A 206 20.60 -9.92 21.14
CA LEU A 206 20.79 -11.13 21.96
C LEU A 206 22.28 -11.39 22.19
N ASN A 207 22.66 -11.54 23.45
CA ASN A 207 24.05 -11.51 23.90
C ASN A 207 24.49 -12.75 24.69
N GLY A 208 23.78 -13.88 24.57
CA GLY A 208 24.11 -15.09 25.32
C GLY A 208 25.49 -15.67 24.99
N THR A 209 25.96 -15.53 23.76
CA THR A 209 27.33 -15.96 23.40
C THR A 209 28.38 -15.06 24.07
N GLN A 210 28.13 -13.75 24.19
CA GLN A 210 29.01 -12.83 24.90
C GLN A 210 28.99 -13.11 26.41
N ASN A 211 27.83 -13.44 26.97
CA ASN A 211 27.67 -13.80 28.37
C ASN A 211 28.42 -15.10 28.69
N LEU A 212 28.35 -16.11 27.82
CA LEU A 212 29.14 -17.35 27.95
C LEU A 212 30.63 -17.06 27.99
N GLU A 213 31.13 -16.24 27.07
CA GLU A 213 32.56 -15.89 27.03
C GLU A 213 33.00 -15.16 28.31
N LYS A 214 32.20 -14.19 28.79
CA LYS A 214 32.46 -13.51 30.06
C LYS A 214 32.44 -14.47 31.25
N ALA A 215 31.54 -15.45 31.26
CA ALA A 215 31.47 -16.45 32.33
C ALA A 215 32.73 -17.33 32.35
N LYS A 216 33.19 -17.78 31.17
CA LYS A 216 34.46 -18.53 31.06
C LYS A 216 35.66 -17.73 31.55
N GLN A 217 35.75 -16.45 31.18
CA GLN A 217 36.84 -15.57 31.64
C GLN A 217 36.82 -15.37 33.16
N HIS A 218 35.64 -15.15 33.74
CA HIS A 218 35.51 -15.04 35.21
C HIS A 218 35.90 -16.34 35.92
N ALA A 219 35.43 -17.49 35.45
CA ALA A 219 35.76 -18.79 36.03
C ALA A 219 37.26 -19.08 35.96
N ASN A 220 37.90 -18.81 34.82
CA ASN A 220 39.35 -18.95 34.65
C ASN A 220 40.14 -18.05 35.63
N THR A 221 39.70 -16.81 35.81
CA THR A 221 40.30 -15.86 36.76
C THR A 221 40.14 -16.34 38.21
N ALA A 222 38.96 -16.87 38.56
CA ALA A 222 38.70 -17.43 39.88
C ALA A 222 39.61 -18.65 40.16
N ILE A 223 39.76 -19.55 39.17
CA ILE A 223 40.66 -20.71 39.26
C ILE A 223 42.11 -20.28 39.49
N ASP A 224 42.58 -19.23 38.81
CA ASP A 224 43.93 -18.70 39.01
C ASP A 224 44.16 -18.20 40.44
N GLY A 225 43.15 -17.59 41.05
CA GLY A 225 43.19 -17.07 42.42
C GLY A 225 43.21 -18.14 43.53
N LEU A 226 42.94 -19.42 43.21
CA LEU A 226 42.94 -20.49 44.22
C LEU A 226 44.36 -20.82 44.68
N SER A 227 44.69 -20.52 45.94
CA SER A 227 46.04 -20.64 46.50
C SER A 227 46.49 -22.06 46.86
N HIS A 228 45.54 -22.99 46.99
CA HIS A 228 45.81 -24.36 47.44
C HIS A 228 45.82 -25.41 46.31
N LEU A 229 45.52 -25.02 45.08
CA LEU A 229 45.57 -25.91 43.93
C LEU A 229 46.93 -25.86 43.24
N THR A 230 47.39 -27.03 42.77
CA THR A 230 48.56 -27.12 41.90
C THR A 230 48.25 -26.58 40.50
N ASN A 231 49.28 -26.19 39.75
CA ASN A 231 49.11 -25.70 38.37
C ASN A 231 48.40 -26.74 37.47
N ALA A 232 48.76 -28.02 37.58
CA ALA A 232 48.11 -29.09 36.82
C ALA A 232 46.60 -29.23 37.16
N GLN A 233 46.23 -29.04 38.43
CA GLN A 233 44.82 -29.02 38.83
C GLN A 233 44.08 -27.80 38.25
N LYS A 234 44.71 -26.62 38.26
CA LYS A 234 44.15 -25.41 37.63
C LYS A 234 43.96 -25.58 36.13
N ASP A 235 44.95 -26.12 35.43
CA ASP A 235 44.89 -26.33 33.98
C ASP A 235 43.76 -27.30 33.60
N ALA A 236 43.59 -28.39 34.35
CA ALA A 236 42.48 -29.33 34.14
C ALA A 236 41.11 -28.66 34.33
N LEU A 237 40.94 -27.83 35.37
CA LEU A 237 39.69 -27.08 35.59
C LEU A 237 39.42 -26.07 34.48
N LYS A 238 40.44 -25.33 34.03
CA LYS A 238 40.31 -24.38 32.91
C LYS A 238 39.92 -25.05 31.61
N GLN A 239 40.37 -26.28 31.36
CA GLN A 239 39.93 -27.07 30.20
C GLN A 239 38.44 -27.41 30.26
N LEU A 240 37.91 -27.73 31.45
CA LEU A 240 36.47 -27.96 31.64
C LEU A 240 35.65 -26.68 31.40
N VAL A 241 36.13 -25.53 31.91
CA VAL A 241 35.52 -24.22 31.64
C VAL A 241 35.49 -23.92 30.14
N GLN A 242 36.59 -24.19 29.42
CA GLN A 242 36.64 -23.95 27.97
C GLN A 242 35.63 -24.83 27.19
N GLN A 243 35.39 -26.06 27.65
CA GLN A 243 34.43 -27.00 27.05
C GLN A 243 32.96 -26.66 27.36
N SER A 244 32.70 -25.75 28.30
CA SER A 244 31.34 -25.36 28.68
C SER A 244 30.60 -24.75 27.48
N THR A 245 29.37 -25.17 27.28
CA THR A 245 28.49 -24.71 26.19
C THR A 245 27.42 -23.74 26.68
N THR A 246 27.25 -23.59 27.99
CA THR A 246 26.32 -22.64 28.61
C THR A 246 26.96 -21.82 29.72
N VAL A 247 26.38 -20.67 30.05
CA VAL A 247 26.82 -19.83 31.18
C VAL A 247 26.79 -20.62 32.48
N ALA A 248 25.75 -21.43 32.70
CA ALA A 248 25.59 -22.24 33.89
C ALA A 248 26.68 -23.33 34.02
N GLU A 249 27.09 -23.95 32.91
CA GLU A 249 28.21 -24.89 32.90
C GLU A 249 29.53 -24.20 33.22
N ALA A 250 29.78 -23.03 32.65
CA ALA A 250 31.03 -22.28 32.88
C ALA A 250 31.19 -21.77 34.31
N GLN A 251 30.09 -21.67 35.07
CA GLN A 251 30.07 -21.16 36.45
C GLN A 251 30.06 -22.25 37.53
N ARG A 252 30.01 -23.53 37.14
CA ARG A 252 30.05 -24.68 38.06
C ARG A 252 31.48 -25.02 38.47
#